data_AF-Q95V71-F1
#
_entry.id   AF-Q95V71-F1
#
_cell.length_a   1.000
_cell.length_b   1.000
_cell.length_c   1.000
_cell.angle_alpha   90.00
_cell.angle_beta   90.00
_cell.angle_gamma   90.00
#
_symmetry.space_group_name_H-M   'P 1'
#
loop_
_entity.id
_entity.type
_entity.pdbx_description
1 polymer ?
#
loop_
_entity_poly.entity_id
_entity_poly.type
_entity_poly.pdbx_seq_one_letter_code
_entity_poly.pdbx_strand_id
1 'polypeptide(L)'
;MQNKTLIICLILSQLLVSVLSTAGATIACTAPSTCAASTDCTAPTLTGGSTTCSWTGTAPNCGVADCACISATGVTAVSGITDLFCSSCKASNPTYFSNSAGTACVTSSASCKTRGGTAWNVGDCTLCTPSTPALVGTACTACSGITSGWTDANCNACATTASPVTKNVFANGAGSSCVAASASCTTASRAGAAWTVGDCTLCTPSTPALVGTTCTACSGITSGWTDANCNACATTASPATKNVFANGAGSSCVAASASCTTASRAGAAWTVSDCTLCTPSTPALVGTTCTACSGITSGWTDANCNACATTASPATKNVFASGTGSSCVAASYSCNQTTRGSNKWSDADCALCNGSASNANQYASADGSSCQATKASSTFSGQIFVSTLLVLSALLI
;
A
#
# COMPACT_ATOMS: atom_id res chain seq x y z
N MET A 1 27.03 40.28 34.26
CA MET A 1 28.42 39.75 34.14
C MET A 1 28.52 38.42 33.37
N GLN A 2 27.40 37.71 33.07
CA GLN A 2 27.41 36.42 32.35
C GLN A 2 27.84 36.45 30.86
N ASN A 3 27.60 37.54 30.12
CA ASN A 3 27.90 37.58 28.68
C ASN A 3 29.41 37.69 28.35
N LYS A 4 30.22 38.27 29.24
CA LYS A 4 31.66 38.43 28.99
C LYS A 4 32.44 37.13 29.17
N THR A 5 32.02 36.28 30.12
CA THR A 5 32.64 34.97 30.36
C THR A 5 32.39 34.00 29.20
N LEU A 6 31.20 34.05 28.59
CA LEU A 6 30.83 33.17 27.47
C LEU A 6 31.60 33.51 26.19
N ILE A 7 31.78 34.81 25.90
CA ILE A 7 32.60 35.28 24.76
C ILE A 7 34.08 34.93 24.97
N ILE A 8 34.61 35.10 26.18
CA ILE A 8 35.99 34.74 26.51
C ILE A 8 36.22 33.22 26.38
N CYS A 9 35.27 32.39 26.82
CA CYS A 9 35.34 30.94 26.62
C CYS A 9 35.26 30.52 25.14
N LEU A 10 34.48 31.23 24.31
CA LEU A 10 34.39 30.96 22.87
C LEU A 10 35.68 31.36 22.12
N ILE A 11 36.29 32.48 22.51
CA ILE A 11 37.56 32.93 21.96
C ILE A 11 38.69 31.99 22.42
N LEU A 12 38.70 31.58 23.69
CA LEU A 12 39.68 30.62 24.22
C LEU A 12 39.52 29.23 23.61
N SER A 13 38.30 28.77 23.28
CA SER A 13 38.10 27.48 22.60
C SER A 13 38.52 27.53 21.12
N GLN A 14 38.29 28.64 20.44
CA GLN A 14 38.79 28.86 19.07
C GLN A 14 40.32 29.02 19.05
N LEU A 15 40.91 29.66 20.07
CA LEU A 15 42.36 29.71 20.24
C LEU A 15 42.93 28.32 20.55
N LEU A 16 42.34 27.55 21.47
CA LEU A 16 42.84 26.21 21.80
C LEU A 16 42.81 25.23 20.62
N VAL A 17 41.80 25.33 19.74
CA VAL A 17 41.71 24.51 18.51
C VAL A 17 42.81 24.88 17.50
N SER A 18 43.29 26.12 17.51
CA SER A 18 44.33 26.60 16.58
C SER A 18 45.77 26.41 17.07
N VAL A 19 46.02 26.16 18.37
CA VAL A 19 47.39 25.95 18.91
C VAL A 19 47.77 24.47 19.11
N LEU A 20 46.84 23.52 18.95
CA LEU A 20 47.05 22.09 19.22
C LEU A 20 46.92 21.18 17.97
N SER A 21 46.94 21.72 16.76
CA SER A 21 47.08 20.88 15.57
C SER A 21 48.48 20.29 15.51
N THR A 22 48.64 19.06 16.01
CA THR A 22 49.82 18.25 15.71
C THR A 22 49.94 18.11 14.19
N ALA A 23 51.11 18.40 13.64
CA ALA A 23 51.38 18.21 12.21
C ALA A 23 51.02 16.77 11.81
N GLY A 24 50.37 16.62 10.66
CA GLY A 24 50.00 15.32 10.13
C GLY A 24 51.20 14.50 9.64
N ALA A 25 50.92 13.37 8.99
CA ALA A 25 51.97 12.57 8.35
C ALA A 25 52.83 13.43 7.42
N THR A 26 54.15 13.20 7.44
CA THR A 26 55.09 13.95 6.59
C THR A 26 55.03 13.44 5.15
N ILE A 27 55.02 14.38 4.22
CA ILE A 27 55.00 14.17 2.78
C ILE A 27 56.40 14.50 2.25
N ALA A 28 56.97 13.58 1.47
CA ALA A 28 58.25 13.77 0.82
C ALA A 28 58.14 14.84 -0.27
N CYS A 29 58.86 15.96 -0.10
CA CYS A 29 58.86 17.08 -1.04
C CYS A 29 60.26 17.35 -1.58
N THR A 30 60.36 17.80 -2.83
CA THR A 30 61.63 17.84 -3.60
C THR A 30 62.36 19.19 -3.56
N ALA A 31 61.83 20.20 -2.88
CA ALA A 31 62.34 21.58 -2.93
C ALA A 31 63.36 21.93 -1.83
N PRO A 32 64.10 23.05 -1.96
CA PRO A 32 65.19 23.39 -1.06
C PRO A 32 64.69 24.06 0.22
N SER A 33 64.96 23.44 1.36
CA SER A 33 64.91 23.98 2.73
C SER A 33 63.56 24.35 3.38
N THR A 34 62.53 24.81 2.65
CA THR A 34 61.22 25.16 3.24
C THR A 34 60.03 24.67 2.42
N CYS A 35 58.96 24.22 3.09
CA CYS A 35 57.74 23.71 2.48
C CYS A 35 56.78 24.85 2.14
N ALA A 36 57.18 25.80 1.30
CA ALA A 36 56.45 27.06 1.11
C ALA A 36 55.51 27.08 -0.10
N ALA A 37 55.75 26.29 -1.15
CA ALA A 37 54.95 26.31 -2.37
C ALA A 37 54.31 24.95 -2.68
N SER A 38 53.11 24.97 -3.26
CA SER A 38 52.39 23.75 -3.69
C SER A 38 53.06 23.01 -4.84
N THR A 39 54.04 23.63 -5.52
CA THR A 39 54.86 23.01 -6.58
C THR A 39 55.92 22.06 -6.04
N ASP A 40 56.21 22.15 -4.74
CA ASP A 40 57.33 21.48 -4.10
C ASP A 40 56.94 20.10 -3.55
N CYS A 41 55.65 19.89 -3.36
CA CYS A 41 55.02 18.72 -2.80
C CYS A 41 53.95 18.19 -3.76
N THR A 42 53.66 16.89 -3.71
CA THR A 42 52.54 16.33 -4.47
C THR A 42 51.21 16.89 -3.93
N ALA A 43 50.68 17.91 -4.60
CA ALA A 43 49.45 18.61 -4.23
C ALA A 43 48.27 18.17 -5.13
N PRO A 44 47.02 18.20 -4.61
CA PRO A 44 45.84 17.98 -5.44
C PRO A 44 45.70 19.11 -6.47
N THR A 45 45.08 18.78 -7.60
CA THR A 45 44.70 19.78 -8.61
C THR A 45 43.39 20.42 -8.21
N LEU A 46 43.41 21.75 -8.08
CA LEU A 46 42.23 22.56 -7.76
C LEU A 46 41.81 23.33 -9.02
N THR A 47 40.55 23.19 -9.42
CA THR A 47 39.96 23.92 -10.54
C THR A 47 38.99 24.97 -9.99
N GLY A 48 39.13 26.21 -10.46
CA GLY A 48 38.39 27.35 -9.92
C GLY A 48 39.00 27.88 -8.62
N GLY A 49 38.85 29.19 -8.38
CA GLY A 49 39.47 29.89 -7.25
C GLY A 49 40.97 30.17 -7.46
N SER A 50 41.57 30.87 -6.49
CA SER A 50 43.01 31.21 -6.47
C SER A 50 43.76 30.59 -5.29
N THR A 51 43.09 29.74 -4.51
CA THR A 51 43.64 29.13 -3.30
C THR A 51 44.51 27.93 -3.63
N THR A 52 45.78 27.97 -3.23
CA THR A 52 46.67 26.81 -3.15
C THR A 52 46.64 26.24 -1.73
N CYS A 53 46.89 24.95 -1.58
CA CYS A 53 47.05 24.36 -0.25
C CYS A 53 48.31 24.90 0.42
N SER A 54 48.19 25.32 1.68
CA SER A 54 49.31 25.78 2.48
C SER A 54 50.06 24.59 3.10
N TRP A 55 51.37 24.70 3.14
CA TRP A 55 52.27 23.66 3.62
C TRP A 55 53.13 24.20 4.78
N THR A 56 53.59 23.30 5.64
CA THR A 56 54.42 23.58 6.82
C THR A 56 55.56 22.56 6.89
N GLY A 57 56.59 22.87 7.68
CA GLY A 57 57.75 21.99 7.88
C GLY A 57 58.95 22.34 7.00
N THR A 58 59.91 21.42 6.95
CA THR A 58 61.18 21.57 6.25
C THR A 58 61.41 20.36 5.35
N ALA A 59 61.77 20.60 4.09
CA ALA A 59 62.09 19.54 3.15
C ALA A 59 63.19 18.60 3.71
N PRO A 60 63.07 17.27 3.52
CA PRO A 60 62.06 16.60 2.71
C PRO A 60 60.73 16.34 3.43
N ASN A 61 60.58 16.71 4.70
CA ASN A 61 59.43 16.37 5.54
C ASN A 61 58.43 17.52 5.68
N CYS A 62 57.51 17.63 4.73
CA CYS A 62 56.47 18.67 4.75
C CYS A 62 55.13 18.14 5.26
N GLY A 63 54.31 19.01 5.84
CA GLY A 63 52.93 18.70 6.24
C GLY A 63 51.94 19.69 5.62
N VAL A 64 50.73 19.24 5.33
CA VAL A 64 49.64 20.14 4.92
C VAL A 64 49.20 20.96 6.14
N ALA A 65 49.24 22.29 6.03
CA ALA A 65 48.95 23.20 7.13
C ALA A 65 47.44 23.30 7.41
N ASP A 66 46.64 23.32 6.34
CA ASP A 66 45.17 23.38 6.40
C ASP A 66 44.55 22.71 5.17
N CYS A 67 43.50 21.93 5.42
CA CYS A 67 42.68 21.28 4.40
C CYS A 67 41.66 22.20 3.75
N ALA A 68 41.45 23.41 4.26
CA ALA A 68 40.41 24.29 3.74
C ALA A 68 40.59 24.60 2.24
N CYS A 69 41.78 24.43 1.67
CA CYS A 69 42.05 24.60 0.24
C CYS A 69 41.17 23.71 -0.66
N ILE A 70 40.81 22.48 -0.25
CA ILE A 70 39.98 21.56 -1.05
C ILE A 70 38.48 21.86 -0.91
N SER A 71 38.09 22.73 0.02
CA SER A 71 36.71 23.16 0.25
C SER A 71 36.55 24.69 0.18
N ALA A 72 37.54 25.38 -0.38
CA ALA A 72 37.57 26.84 -0.41
C ALA A 72 36.51 27.40 -1.38
N THR A 73 35.95 28.56 -1.03
CA THR A 73 34.98 29.26 -1.87
C THR A 73 35.56 29.53 -3.25
N GLY A 74 34.87 29.09 -4.30
CA GLY A 74 35.29 29.27 -5.70
C GLY A 74 36.00 28.07 -6.32
N VAL A 75 36.37 27.05 -5.52
CA VAL A 75 36.83 25.75 -6.04
C VAL A 75 35.62 24.98 -6.58
N THR A 76 35.65 24.66 -7.87
CA THR A 76 34.56 23.97 -8.58
C THR A 76 34.86 22.49 -8.84
N ALA A 77 36.14 22.10 -8.87
CA ALA A 77 36.53 20.70 -8.92
C ALA A 77 37.88 20.46 -8.23
N VAL A 78 38.02 19.28 -7.64
CA VAL A 78 39.25 18.80 -6.99
C VAL A 78 39.59 17.43 -7.54
N SER A 79 40.84 17.19 -7.88
CA SER A 79 41.33 15.87 -8.33
C SER A 79 42.75 15.59 -7.83
N GLY A 80 43.18 14.34 -7.91
CA GLY A 80 44.55 13.95 -7.52
C GLY A 80 44.81 13.90 -6.01
N ILE A 81 43.77 13.91 -5.17
CA ILE A 81 43.94 13.66 -3.74
C ILE A 81 44.50 12.23 -3.54
N THR A 82 45.45 12.10 -2.61
CA THR A 82 46.08 10.85 -2.21
C THR A 82 45.87 10.57 -0.72
N ASP A 83 46.02 9.31 -0.31
CA ASP A 83 45.95 8.95 1.12
C ASP A 83 47.02 9.68 1.93
N LEU A 84 48.22 9.83 1.35
CA LEU A 84 49.31 10.57 1.96
C LEU A 84 48.92 12.04 2.18
N PHE A 85 48.28 12.69 1.20
CA PHE A 85 47.71 14.03 1.38
C PHE A 85 46.69 14.05 2.50
N CYS A 86 45.71 13.14 2.51
CA CYS A 86 44.65 13.10 3.51
C CYS A 86 45.16 12.87 4.95
N SER A 87 46.13 11.98 5.12
CA SER A 87 46.77 11.70 6.42
C SER A 87 47.61 12.87 6.93
N SER A 88 48.22 13.65 6.03
CA SER A 88 48.94 14.88 6.37
C SER A 88 47.99 16.01 6.78
N CYS A 89 46.82 16.05 6.15
CA CYS A 89 45.84 17.12 6.28
C CYS A 89 45.12 17.15 7.65
N LYS A 90 44.83 16.00 8.25
CA LYS A 90 44.04 15.87 9.50
C LYS A 90 44.85 15.27 10.64
N ALA A 91 45.88 15.99 11.08
CA ALA A 91 46.59 15.78 12.35
C ALA A 91 46.96 14.31 12.66
N SER A 92 47.46 13.58 11.66
CA SER A 92 47.93 12.20 11.82
C SER A 92 46.85 11.20 12.25
N ASN A 93 45.56 11.45 11.95
CA ASN A 93 44.54 10.43 12.15
C ASN A 93 44.65 9.36 11.05
N PRO A 94 45.02 8.11 11.37
CA PRO A 94 45.30 7.06 10.39
C PRO A 94 44.06 6.57 9.63
N THR A 95 42.88 7.13 9.89
CA THR A 95 41.61 6.72 9.26
C THR A 95 41.18 7.63 8.10
N TYR A 96 41.93 8.69 7.79
CA TYR A 96 41.64 9.56 6.65
C TYR A 96 42.35 9.07 5.37
N PHE A 97 41.54 8.73 4.37
CA PHE A 97 42.02 8.25 3.08
C PHE A 97 41.39 9.05 1.93
N SER A 98 42.02 9.03 0.77
CA SER A 98 41.42 9.55 -0.45
C SER A 98 40.26 8.66 -0.86
N ASN A 99 39.11 9.24 -1.23
CA ASN A 99 38.05 8.49 -1.88
C ASN A 99 38.55 7.92 -3.24
N SER A 100 37.80 6.97 -3.79
CA SER A 100 38.24 6.25 -5.00
C SER A 100 38.37 7.17 -6.22
N ALA A 101 37.59 8.26 -6.26
CA ALA A 101 37.65 9.27 -7.31
C ALA A 101 38.84 10.23 -7.17
N GLY A 102 39.54 10.27 -6.03
CA GLY A 102 40.63 11.21 -5.79
C GLY A 102 40.18 12.66 -5.63
N THR A 103 38.95 12.88 -5.17
CA THR A 103 38.31 14.21 -5.09
C THR A 103 38.05 14.68 -3.67
N ALA A 104 38.07 13.78 -2.67
CA ALA A 104 37.87 14.11 -1.27
C ALA A 104 38.67 13.22 -0.33
N CYS A 105 38.89 13.69 0.90
CA CYS A 105 39.38 12.89 2.02
C CYS A 105 38.20 12.39 2.86
N VAL A 106 38.17 11.09 3.14
CA VAL A 106 37.07 10.41 3.83
C VAL A 106 37.59 9.51 4.95
N THR A 107 36.79 9.32 5.99
CA THR A 107 37.12 8.49 7.16
C THR A 107 36.72 7.04 6.93
N SER A 108 37.58 6.26 6.29
CA SER A 108 37.31 4.84 5.97
C SER A 108 38.13 3.92 6.89
N SER A 109 37.70 2.68 7.07
CA SER A 109 38.44 1.68 7.87
C SER A 109 39.80 1.29 7.26
N ALA A 110 39.96 1.51 5.95
CA ALA A 110 41.21 1.35 5.20
C ALA A 110 41.19 2.23 3.94
N SER A 111 42.34 2.37 3.29
CA SER A 111 42.47 3.09 2.01
C SER A 111 41.43 2.66 1.00
N CYS A 112 40.76 3.60 0.34
CA CYS A 112 39.79 3.30 -0.71
C CYS A 112 40.44 2.75 -1.99
N LYS A 113 41.77 2.92 -2.14
CA LYS A 113 42.54 2.49 -3.31
C LYS A 113 43.41 1.27 -3.02
N THR A 114 43.99 1.18 -1.82
CA THR A 114 44.96 0.14 -1.43
C THR A 114 44.64 -0.43 -0.05
N ARG A 115 43.63 -1.29 0.03
CA ARG A 115 43.12 -1.84 1.31
C ARG A 115 44.02 -2.84 2.02
N GLY A 116 45.04 -3.37 1.36
CA GLY A 116 45.98 -4.32 1.98
C GLY A 116 45.32 -5.60 2.53
N GLY A 117 44.17 -6.01 1.98
CA GLY A 117 43.40 -7.18 2.45
C GLY A 117 42.30 -6.88 3.47
N THR A 118 42.18 -5.65 3.96
CA THR A 118 41.06 -5.25 4.82
C THR A 118 39.73 -5.32 4.06
N ALA A 119 38.81 -6.16 4.53
CA ALA A 119 37.51 -6.35 3.91
C ALA A 119 36.69 -5.06 3.89
N TRP A 120 35.94 -4.84 2.81
CA TRP A 120 34.98 -3.74 2.71
C TRP A 120 33.85 -3.93 3.71
N ASN A 121 33.41 -2.82 4.32
CA ASN A 121 32.12 -2.74 5.00
C ASN A 121 31.22 -1.69 4.30
N VAL A 122 29.93 -1.66 4.64
CA VAL A 122 28.97 -0.73 4.00
C VAL A 122 29.34 0.73 4.23
N GLY A 123 29.84 1.08 5.43
CA GLY A 123 30.28 2.44 5.74
C GLY A 123 31.48 2.87 4.88
N ASP A 124 32.37 1.94 4.58
CA ASP A 124 33.47 2.23 3.65
C ASP A 124 32.96 2.44 2.22
N CYS A 125 31.99 1.66 1.75
CA CYS A 125 31.44 1.84 0.40
C CYS A 125 30.76 3.19 0.21
N THR A 126 29.96 3.64 1.19
CA THR A 126 29.28 4.95 1.11
C THR A 126 30.28 6.11 1.12
N LEU A 127 31.38 5.99 1.86
CA LEU A 127 32.42 7.03 1.98
C LEU A 127 33.42 7.01 0.81
N CYS A 128 33.97 5.85 0.48
CA CYS A 128 34.99 5.68 -0.55
C CYS A 128 34.46 5.76 -1.97
N THR A 129 33.23 5.29 -2.18
CA THR A 129 32.62 5.16 -3.51
C THR A 129 31.14 5.54 -3.46
N PRO A 130 30.80 6.84 -3.36
CA PRO A 130 29.41 7.26 -3.24
C PRO A 130 28.50 6.81 -4.40
N SER A 131 29.07 6.53 -5.58
CA SER A 131 28.36 5.96 -6.74
C SER A 131 28.10 4.45 -6.64
N THR A 132 28.83 3.74 -5.78
CA THR A 132 28.67 2.31 -5.46
C THR A 132 28.54 2.11 -3.95
N PRO A 133 27.50 2.65 -3.31
CA PRO A 133 27.43 2.81 -1.86
C PRO A 133 27.11 1.52 -1.09
N ALA A 134 26.62 0.48 -1.77
CA ALA A 134 26.20 -0.77 -1.12
C ALA A 134 27.29 -1.84 -1.17
N LEU A 135 27.31 -2.76 -0.19
CA LEU A 135 28.24 -3.87 -0.15
C LEU A 135 27.52 -5.17 -0.54
N VAL A 136 27.92 -5.77 -1.65
CA VAL A 136 27.38 -7.08 -2.09
C VAL A 136 28.52 -8.08 -2.13
N GLY A 137 28.41 -9.14 -1.32
CA GLY A 137 29.52 -10.05 -1.06
C GLY A 137 30.68 -9.28 -0.41
N THR A 138 31.79 -9.13 -1.13
CA THR A 138 33.01 -8.44 -0.66
C THR A 138 33.33 -7.17 -1.45
N ALA A 139 32.42 -6.71 -2.31
CA ALA A 139 32.67 -5.58 -3.23
C ALA A 139 31.59 -4.50 -3.14
N CYS A 140 32.02 -3.24 -3.24
CA CYS A 140 31.13 -2.10 -3.35
C CYS A 140 30.42 -2.11 -4.71
N THR A 141 29.09 -1.96 -4.69
CA THR A 141 28.23 -2.15 -5.86
C THR A 141 27.27 -0.97 -6.01
N ALA A 142 27.01 -0.56 -7.25
CA ALA A 142 25.98 0.43 -7.56
C ALA A 142 24.61 -0.13 -7.22
N CYS A 143 23.75 0.68 -6.60
CA CYS A 143 22.39 0.27 -6.21
C CYS A 143 21.57 -0.26 -7.39
N SER A 144 21.75 0.30 -8.58
CA SER A 144 21.10 -0.14 -9.82
C SER A 144 21.53 -1.53 -10.30
N GLY A 145 22.67 -2.03 -9.83
CA GLY A 145 23.20 -3.36 -10.19
C GLY A 145 22.74 -4.49 -9.27
N ILE A 146 22.02 -4.20 -8.19
CA ILE A 146 21.63 -5.20 -7.19
C ILE A 146 20.22 -5.72 -7.52
N THR A 147 20.15 -6.98 -7.96
CA THR A 147 18.89 -7.64 -8.34
C THR A 147 18.38 -8.63 -7.28
N SER A 148 19.25 -9.05 -6.36
CA SER A 148 18.92 -9.96 -5.25
C SER A 148 19.97 -9.83 -4.14
N GLY A 149 19.67 -10.37 -2.95
CA GLY A 149 20.56 -10.26 -1.79
C GLY A 149 20.54 -8.88 -1.14
N TRP A 150 19.44 -8.13 -1.29
CA TRP A 150 19.25 -6.89 -0.56
C TRP A 150 19.22 -7.16 0.94
N THR A 151 19.92 -6.30 1.68
CA THR A 151 19.93 -6.25 3.14
C THR A 151 19.50 -4.85 3.58
N ASP A 152 19.01 -4.70 4.81
CA ASP A 152 18.67 -3.38 5.36
C ASP A 152 19.86 -2.42 5.30
N ALA A 153 21.09 -2.93 5.51
CA ALA A 153 22.30 -2.13 5.40
C ALA A 153 22.52 -1.59 3.97
N ASN A 154 22.33 -2.43 2.95
CA ASN A 154 22.44 -2.03 1.55
C ASN A 154 21.33 -1.06 1.14
N CYS A 155 20.10 -1.31 1.58
CA CYS A 155 18.98 -0.43 1.32
C CYS A 155 19.17 0.95 1.95
N ASN A 156 19.61 1.00 3.21
CA ASN A 156 19.92 2.26 3.88
C ASN A 156 21.06 3.02 3.21
N ALA A 157 22.13 2.34 2.81
CA ALA A 157 23.24 2.95 2.06
C ALA A 157 22.74 3.56 0.75
N CYS A 158 21.97 2.81 -0.04
CA CYS A 158 21.41 3.28 -1.30
C CYS A 158 20.42 4.42 -1.13
N ALA A 159 19.58 4.37 -0.09
CA ALA A 159 18.59 5.39 0.19
C ALA A 159 19.23 6.74 0.54
N THR A 160 20.30 6.72 1.35
CA THR A 160 21.00 7.93 1.82
C THR A 160 21.85 8.62 0.77
N THR A 161 22.35 7.88 -0.22
CA THR A 161 23.12 8.45 -1.35
C THR A 161 22.27 8.76 -2.58
N ALA A 162 20.99 8.39 -2.57
CA ALA A 162 20.07 8.70 -3.66
C ALA A 162 19.82 10.22 -3.76
N SER A 163 19.58 10.69 -4.98
CA SER A 163 19.15 12.07 -5.26
C SER A 163 17.84 12.04 -6.05
N PRO A 164 16.68 12.36 -5.41
CA PRO A 164 16.53 12.71 -3.99
C PRO A 164 16.71 11.50 -3.06
N VAL A 165 17.05 11.77 -1.79
CA VAL A 165 17.11 10.75 -0.73
C VAL A 165 15.76 10.04 -0.63
N THR A 166 15.78 8.72 -0.55
CA THR A 166 14.56 7.90 -0.46
C THR A 166 14.35 7.36 0.95
N LYS A 167 13.14 6.87 1.24
CA LYS A 167 12.81 6.19 2.51
C LYS A 167 12.92 4.67 2.42
N ASN A 168 13.39 4.13 1.29
CA ASN A 168 13.45 2.70 1.03
C ASN A 168 14.67 2.08 1.72
N VAL A 169 14.66 2.06 3.05
CA VAL A 169 15.83 1.71 3.87
C VAL A 169 15.84 0.24 4.33
N PHE A 170 14.76 -0.51 4.10
CA PHE A 170 14.65 -1.91 4.51
C PHE A 170 14.57 -2.82 3.29
N ALA A 171 15.23 -3.98 3.34
CA ALA A 171 15.05 -5.00 2.32
C ALA A 171 13.72 -5.72 2.53
N ASN A 172 13.02 -6.08 1.46
CA ASN A 172 11.82 -6.93 1.57
C ASN A 172 12.20 -8.35 2.05
N GLY A 173 11.20 -9.13 2.47
CA GLY A 173 11.41 -10.49 3.00
C GLY A 173 11.98 -11.48 1.98
N ALA A 174 11.93 -11.17 0.69
CA ALA A 174 12.54 -11.96 -0.38
C ALA A 174 13.99 -11.55 -0.70
N GLY A 175 14.49 -10.45 -0.12
CA GLY A 175 15.79 -9.87 -0.45
C GLY A 175 15.90 -9.38 -1.90
N SER A 176 14.78 -9.09 -2.56
CA SER A 176 14.72 -8.74 -3.99
C SER A 176 14.61 -7.24 -4.25
N SER A 177 14.16 -6.45 -3.25
CA SER A 177 14.08 -5.00 -3.37
C SER A 177 14.14 -4.30 -2.01
N CYS A 178 14.34 -2.99 -2.05
CA CYS A 178 14.24 -2.11 -0.89
C CYS A 178 12.85 -1.46 -0.81
N VAL A 179 12.32 -1.34 0.41
CA VAL A 179 10.98 -0.85 0.71
C VAL A 179 10.98 0.13 1.87
N ALA A 180 10.00 1.04 1.87
CA ALA A 180 9.80 2.03 2.94
C ALA A 180 8.87 1.48 4.04
N ALA A 181 9.22 0.30 4.58
CA ALA A 181 8.52 -0.26 5.73
C ALA A 181 8.79 0.58 7.00
N SER A 182 7.96 0.42 8.03
CA SER A 182 8.15 1.09 9.32
C SER A 182 9.29 0.50 10.16
N ALA A 183 9.67 -0.75 9.87
CA ALA A 183 10.76 -1.49 10.50
C ALA A 183 11.26 -2.59 9.54
N SER A 184 12.31 -3.32 9.95
CA SER A 184 12.84 -4.43 9.16
C SER A 184 11.77 -5.47 8.81
N CYS A 185 11.85 -5.96 7.56
CA CYS A 185 10.96 -7.00 7.04
C CYS A 185 11.33 -8.41 7.48
N THR A 186 12.43 -8.57 8.20
CA THR A 186 12.83 -9.85 8.79
C THR A 186 12.50 -9.85 10.27
N THR A 187 11.83 -10.90 10.75
CA THR A 187 11.38 -10.99 12.16
C THR A 187 12.55 -10.86 13.14
N ALA A 188 13.72 -11.38 12.78
CA ALA A 188 14.94 -11.28 13.62
C ALA A 188 15.42 -9.84 13.80
N SER A 189 15.39 -9.02 12.76
CA SER A 189 15.92 -7.65 12.78
C SER A 189 14.87 -6.59 13.10
N ARG A 190 13.59 -6.98 13.19
CA ARG A 190 12.47 -6.08 13.50
C ARG A 190 12.47 -5.59 14.95
N ALA A 191 13.29 -6.20 15.82
CA ALA A 191 13.55 -5.77 17.19
C ALA A 191 12.27 -5.54 18.04
N GLY A 192 11.26 -6.39 17.84
CA GLY A 192 9.98 -6.32 18.57
C GLY A 192 8.99 -5.27 18.07
N ALA A 193 9.31 -4.51 17.00
CA ALA A 193 8.33 -3.61 16.39
C ALA A 193 7.15 -4.41 15.82
N ALA A 194 5.93 -4.01 16.17
CA ALA A 194 4.71 -4.67 15.72
C ALA A 194 4.59 -4.60 14.19
N TRP A 195 3.99 -5.62 13.57
CA TRP A 195 3.61 -5.58 12.17
C TRP A 195 2.43 -4.65 11.94
N THR A 196 2.50 -3.84 10.89
CA THR A 196 1.36 -3.08 10.37
C THR A 196 0.90 -3.67 9.04
N VAL A 197 -0.34 -3.35 8.64
CA VAL A 197 -0.87 -3.75 7.32
C VAL A 197 0.03 -3.24 6.20
N GLY A 198 0.53 -2.00 6.31
CA GLY A 198 1.45 -1.41 5.34
C GLY A 198 2.79 -2.14 5.27
N ASP A 199 3.28 -2.68 6.39
CA ASP A 199 4.49 -3.49 6.35
C ASP A 199 4.26 -4.82 5.64
N CYS A 200 3.13 -5.50 5.87
CA CYS A 200 2.87 -6.79 5.21
C CYS A 200 2.81 -6.64 3.68
N THR A 201 2.21 -5.58 3.16
CA THR A 201 2.14 -5.34 1.70
C THR A 201 3.50 -5.00 1.09
N LEU A 202 4.36 -4.28 1.82
CA LEU A 202 5.69 -3.88 1.36
C LEU A 202 6.74 -5.00 1.53
N CYS A 203 6.81 -5.56 2.74
CA CYS A 203 7.82 -6.54 3.12
C CYS A 203 7.56 -7.91 2.53
N THR A 204 6.30 -8.33 2.46
CA THR A 204 5.94 -9.68 2.06
C THR A 204 4.74 -9.66 1.12
N PRO A 205 4.91 -9.22 -0.14
CA PRO A 205 3.80 -9.04 -1.06
C PRO A 205 2.95 -10.30 -1.31
N SER A 206 3.53 -11.49 -1.14
CA SER A 206 2.82 -12.78 -1.20
C SER A 206 2.00 -13.13 0.06
N THR A 207 2.26 -12.44 1.19
CA THR A 207 1.52 -12.53 2.45
C THR A 207 1.06 -11.14 2.91
N PRO A 208 0.27 -10.43 2.09
CA PRO A 208 0.05 -8.99 2.26
C PRO A 208 -0.89 -8.63 3.41
N ALA A 209 -1.57 -9.60 4.02
CA ALA A 209 -2.59 -9.38 5.03
C ALA A 209 -2.04 -9.54 6.44
N LEU A 210 -2.30 -8.55 7.32
CA LEU A 210 -2.05 -8.67 8.75
C LEU A 210 -3.23 -9.38 9.43
N VAL A 211 -2.96 -10.50 10.11
CA VAL A 211 -3.93 -11.21 10.96
C VAL A 211 -3.33 -11.33 12.35
N GLY A 212 -3.99 -10.70 13.34
CA GLY A 212 -3.40 -10.52 14.67
C GLY A 212 -2.09 -9.74 14.57
N THR A 213 -0.97 -10.40 14.85
CA THR A 213 0.39 -9.80 14.80
C THR A 213 1.27 -10.37 13.69
N THR A 214 0.71 -11.16 12.77
CA THR A 214 1.47 -11.88 11.74
C THR A 214 0.98 -11.58 10.33
N CYS A 215 1.91 -11.36 9.41
CA CYS A 215 1.60 -11.30 7.98
C CYS A 215 1.25 -12.71 7.46
N THR A 216 0.14 -12.82 6.75
CA THR A 216 -0.46 -14.08 6.34
C THR A 216 -0.85 -14.02 4.85
N ALA A 217 -0.68 -15.14 4.15
CA ALA A 217 -1.17 -15.29 2.78
C ALA A 217 -2.70 -15.22 2.79
N CYS A 218 -3.29 -14.46 1.86
CA CYS A 218 -4.74 -14.32 1.76
C CYS A 218 -5.48 -15.66 1.64
N SER A 219 -4.89 -16.64 0.95
CA SER A 219 -5.43 -17.99 0.81
C SER A 219 -5.40 -18.82 2.11
N GLY A 220 -4.59 -18.42 3.09
CA GLY A 220 -4.45 -19.11 4.38
C GLY A 220 -5.34 -18.56 5.48
N ILE A 221 -6.11 -17.50 5.25
CA ILE A 221 -6.94 -16.85 6.28
C ILE A 221 -8.33 -17.49 6.26
N THR A 222 -8.64 -18.24 7.31
CA THR A 222 -9.95 -18.89 7.49
C THR A 222 -10.87 -18.14 8.46
N SER A 223 -10.31 -17.24 9.28
CA SER A 223 -11.02 -16.45 10.29
C SER A 223 -10.19 -15.24 10.69
N GLY A 224 -10.84 -14.23 11.27
CA GLY A 224 -10.15 -12.99 11.66
C GLY A 224 -10.00 -12.01 10.50
N TRP A 225 -10.86 -12.12 9.48
CA TRP A 225 -10.97 -11.12 8.44
C TRP A 225 -11.45 -9.80 9.04
N THR A 226 -10.82 -8.73 8.58
CA THR A 226 -11.13 -7.33 8.88
C THR A 226 -11.15 -6.56 7.57
N ASP A 227 -11.81 -5.41 7.51
CA ASP A 227 -11.80 -4.59 6.28
C ASP A 227 -10.37 -4.25 5.82
N ALA A 228 -9.46 -4.05 6.78
CA ALA A 228 -8.07 -3.73 6.48
C ALA A 228 -7.35 -4.87 5.74
N ASN A 229 -7.47 -6.11 6.23
CA ASN A 229 -6.80 -7.25 5.58
C ASN A 229 -7.56 -7.75 4.34
N CYS A 230 -8.88 -7.57 4.26
CA CYS A 230 -9.63 -7.76 3.02
C CYS A 230 -9.18 -6.80 1.93
N ASN A 231 -9.05 -5.50 2.24
CA ASN A 231 -8.55 -4.52 1.30
C ASN A 231 -7.11 -4.80 0.83
N ALA A 232 -6.23 -5.23 1.74
CA ALA A 232 -4.86 -5.63 1.38
C ALA A 232 -4.85 -6.83 0.40
N CYS A 233 -5.71 -7.83 0.63
CA CYS A 233 -5.84 -8.98 -0.26
C CYS A 233 -6.48 -8.62 -1.60
N ALA A 234 -7.50 -7.76 -1.60
CA ALA A 234 -8.21 -7.36 -2.80
C ALA A 234 -7.33 -6.55 -3.76
N THR A 235 -6.47 -5.67 -3.22
CA THR A 235 -5.57 -4.79 -4.00
C THR A 235 -4.35 -5.51 -4.57
N THR A 236 -3.91 -6.60 -3.92
CA THR A 236 -2.77 -7.42 -4.37
C THR A 236 -3.17 -8.59 -5.27
N ALA A 237 -4.47 -8.90 -5.35
CA ALA A 237 -5.00 -9.90 -6.26
C ALA A 237 -4.77 -9.52 -7.73
N SER A 238 -4.61 -10.54 -8.59
CA SER A 238 -4.49 -10.37 -10.04
C SER A 238 -5.57 -11.21 -10.75
N PRO A 239 -6.63 -10.58 -11.29
CA PRO A 239 -6.94 -9.15 -11.23
C PRO A 239 -7.37 -8.71 -9.82
N ALA A 240 -7.26 -7.40 -9.53
CA ALA A 240 -7.73 -6.83 -8.28
C ALA A 240 -9.24 -7.11 -8.11
N THR A 241 -9.66 -7.42 -6.88
CA THR A 241 -11.05 -7.75 -6.58
C THR A 241 -11.74 -6.60 -5.85
N LYS A 242 -13.08 -6.65 -5.77
CA LYS A 242 -13.89 -5.70 -4.99
C LYS A 242 -14.23 -6.21 -3.59
N ASN A 243 -13.69 -7.36 -3.18
CA ASN A 243 -14.00 -7.98 -1.90
C ASN A 243 -13.17 -7.33 -0.78
N VAL A 244 -13.46 -6.06 -0.49
CA VAL A 244 -12.65 -5.21 0.39
C VAL A 244 -13.16 -5.14 1.83
N PHE A 245 -14.35 -5.67 2.11
CA PHE A 245 -14.95 -5.64 3.44
C PHE A 245 -15.02 -7.05 4.03
N ALA A 246 -14.75 -7.22 5.31
CA ALA A 246 -14.98 -8.48 6.00
C ALA A 246 -16.49 -8.65 6.24
N ASN A 247 -17.01 -9.88 6.12
CA ASN A 247 -18.38 -10.16 6.52
C ASN A 247 -18.57 -10.01 8.04
N GLY A 248 -19.82 -9.98 8.51
CA GLY A 248 -20.15 -9.78 9.92
C GLY A 248 -19.66 -10.91 10.85
N ALA A 249 -19.30 -12.07 10.30
CA ALA A 249 -18.73 -13.20 11.04
C ALA A 249 -17.19 -13.18 11.07
N GLY A 250 -16.53 -12.28 10.34
CA GLY A 250 -15.07 -12.25 10.17
C GLY A 250 -14.51 -13.51 9.49
N SER A 251 -15.31 -14.21 8.69
CA SER A 251 -14.96 -15.49 8.06
C SER A 251 -14.63 -15.39 6.57
N SER A 252 -15.03 -14.31 5.91
CA SER A 252 -14.67 -14.05 4.51
C SER A 252 -14.70 -12.57 4.15
N CYS A 253 -14.11 -12.22 3.01
CA CYS A 253 -14.23 -10.90 2.41
C CYS A 253 -15.34 -10.86 1.36
N VAL A 254 -16.07 -9.75 1.31
CA VAL A 254 -17.24 -9.54 0.47
C VAL A 254 -17.21 -8.17 -0.20
N ALA A 255 -17.85 -8.05 -1.35
CA ALA A 255 -18.01 -6.81 -2.11
C ALA A 255 -19.27 -6.04 -1.68
N ALA A 256 -19.39 -5.79 -0.38
CA ALA A 256 -20.45 -4.93 0.14
C ALA A 256 -20.24 -3.46 -0.28
N SER A 257 -21.29 -2.65 -0.20
CA SER A 257 -21.20 -1.21 -0.51
C SER A 257 -20.47 -0.40 0.57
N ALA A 258 -20.40 -0.95 1.79
CA ALA A 258 -19.69 -0.40 2.95
C ALA A 258 -19.37 -1.53 3.94
N SER A 259 -18.65 -1.21 5.02
CA SER A 259 -18.32 -2.17 6.08
C SER A 259 -19.55 -2.92 6.61
N CYS A 260 -19.36 -4.20 6.91
CA CYS A 260 -20.40 -5.09 7.42
C CYS A 260 -20.62 -4.96 8.93
N THR A 261 -19.81 -4.17 9.62
CA THR A 261 -20.01 -3.90 11.05
C THR A 261 -20.56 -2.50 11.24
N THR A 262 -21.56 -2.35 12.11
CA THR A 262 -22.18 -1.04 12.38
C THR A 262 -21.16 0.00 12.83
N ALA A 263 -20.13 -0.41 13.58
CA ALA A 263 -19.08 0.46 14.06
C ALA A 263 -18.24 1.08 12.92
N SER A 264 -17.91 0.29 11.89
CA SER A 264 -17.03 0.72 10.79
C SER A 264 -17.79 1.18 9.54
N ARG A 265 -19.11 1.01 9.49
CA ARG A 265 -19.96 1.39 8.35
C ARG A 265 -20.10 2.91 8.15
N ALA A 266 -19.69 3.70 9.14
CA ALA A 266 -19.63 5.17 9.07
C ALA A 266 -20.96 5.84 8.62
N GLY A 267 -22.10 5.28 9.05
CA GLY A 267 -23.42 5.83 8.75
C GLY A 267 -23.96 5.51 7.35
N ALA A 268 -23.25 4.73 6.52
CA ALA A 268 -23.78 4.28 5.24
C ALA A 268 -25.03 3.40 5.44
N ALA A 269 -26.11 3.72 4.71
CA ALA A 269 -27.36 2.97 4.79
C ALA A 269 -27.15 1.51 4.38
N TRP A 270 -27.87 0.59 5.03
CA TRP A 270 -27.91 -0.81 4.62
C TRP A 270 -28.73 -0.98 3.34
N THR A 271 -28.25 -1.83 2.44
CA THR A 271 -29.03 -2.34 1.31
C THR A 271 -29.30 -3.83 1.49
N VAL A 272 -30.29 -4.37 0.78
CA VAL A 272 -30.55 -5.82 0.77
C VAL A 272 -29.31 -6.58 0.32
N SER A 273 -28.57 -6.06 -0.66
CA SER A 273 -27.32 -6.66 -1.13
C SER A 273 -26.24 -6.68 -0.06
N ASP A 274 -26.19 -5.68 0.83
CA ASP A 274 -25.26 -5.72 1.95
C ASP A 274 -25.68 -6.77 2.96
N CYS A 275 -26.97 -6.90 3.27
CA CYS A 275 -27.45 -7.91 4.22
C CYS A 275 -27.12 -9.34 3.76
N THR A 276 -27.31 -9.65 2.47
CA THR A 276 -26.98 -10.98 1.92
C THR A 276 -25.48 -11.29 1.95
N LEU A 277 -24.63 -10.28 1.71
CA LEU A 277 -23.17 -10.44 1.69
C LEU A 277 -22.57 -10.43 3.09
N CYS A 278 -22.96 -9.47 3.91
CA CYS A 278 -22.40 -9.23 5.24
C CYS A 278 -22.92 -10.22 6.28
N THR A 279 -24.20 -10.58 6.21
CA THR A 279 -24.87 -11.39 7.23
C THR A 279 -25.80 -12.41 6.58
N PRO A 280 -25.28 -13.50 5.99
CA PRO A 280 -26.10 -14.46 5.24
C PRO A 280 -27.24 -15.11 6.05
N SER A 281 -27.11 -15.18 7.38
CA SER A 281 -28.17 -15.64 8.29
C SER A 281 -29.31 -14.64 8.50
N THR A 282 -29.10 -13.37 8.16
CA THR A 282 -30.06 -12.27 8.23
C THR A 282 -30.11 -11.49 6.91
N PRO A 283 -30.51 -12.13 5.82
CA PRO A 283 -30.29 -11.63 4.46
C PRO A 283 -31.27 -10.52 4.04
N ALA A 284 -32.37 -10.34 4.75
CA ALA A 284 -33.40 -9.36 4.41
C ALA A 284 -33.16 -8.02 5.11
N LEU A 285 -33.59 -6.92 4.49
CA LEU A 285 -33.52 -5.59 5.08
C LEU A 285 -34.92 -5.16 5.55
N VAL A 286 -35.09 -4.97 6.86
CA VAL A 286 -36.33 -4.47 7.45
C VAL A 286 -36.03 -3.16 8.17
N GLY A 287 -36.63 -2.07 7.70
CA GLY A 287 -36.25 -0.72 8.12
C GLY A 287 -34.80 -0.44 7.75
N THR A 288 -33.93 -0.30 8.77
CA THR A 288 -32.49 -0.03 8.61
C THR A 288 -31.61 -1.19 9.07
N THR A 289 -32.20 -2.34 9.40
CA THR A 289 -31.50 -3.48 10.02
C THR A 289 -31.65 -4.76 9.20
N CYS A 290 -30.54 -5.49 9.05
CA CYS A 290 -30.54 -6.83 8.48
C CYS A 290 -31.25 -7.80 9.44
N THR A 291 -32.20 -8.55 8.91
CA THR A 291 -33.15 -9.36 9.69
C THR A 291 -33.22 -10.79 9.15
N ALA A 292 -33.32 -11.76 10.05
CA ALA A 292 -33.57 -13.16 9.67
C ALA A 292 -34.95 -13.30 9.03
N CYS A 293 -35.04 -14.07 7.95
CA CYS A 293 -36.29 -14.29 7.22
C CYS A 293 -37.41 -14.82 8.12
N SER A 294 -37.07 -15.67 9.10
CA SER A 294 -38.00 -16.22 10.09
C SER A 294 -38.58 -15.17 11.05
N GLY A 295 -37.95 -14.01 11.17
CA GLY A 295 -38.38 -12.91 12.04
C GLY A 295 -39.32 -11.91 11.35
N ILE A 296 -39.59 -12.06 10.05
CA ILE A 296 -40.41 -11.11 9.29
C ILE A 296 -41.85 -11.60 9.24
N THR A 297 -42.72 -10.93 10.01
CA THR A 297 -44.14 -11.27 10.10
C THR A 297 -45.04 -10.45 9.15
N SER A 298 -44.54 -9.32 8.66
CA SER A 298 -45.27 -8.41 7.76
C SER A 298 -44.30 -7.43 7.10
N GLY A 299 -44.72 -6.80 6.00
CA GLY A 299 -43.88 -5.83 5.28
C GLY A 299 -42.86 -6.49 4.35
N TRP A 300 -43.16 -7.70 3.87
CA TRP A 300 -42.35 -8.36 2.85
C TRP A 300 -42.31 -7.52 1.58
N THR A 301 -41.11 -7.45 0.99
CA THR A 301 -40.85 -6.85 -0.32
C THR A 301 -40.25 -7.91 -1.22
N ASP A 302 -40.38 -7.76 -2.53
CA ASP A 302 -39.74 -8.66 -3.49
C ASP A 302 -38.24 -8.78 -3.26
N ALA A 303 -37.58 -7.68 -2.89
CA ALA A 303 -36.16 -7.69 -2.57
C ALA A 303 -35.84 -8.59 -1.36
N ASN A 304 -36.63 -8.50 -0.29
CA ASN A 304 -36.46 -9.35 0.89
C ASN A 304 -36.79 -10.82 0.59
N CYS A 305 -37.85 -11.08 -0.18
CA CYS A 305 -38.21 -12.43 -0.59
C CYS A 305 -37.12 -13.07 -1.44
N ASN A 306 -36.59 -12.36 -2.42
CA ASN A 306 -35.48 -12.83 -3.24
C ASN A 306 -34.21 -13.08 -2.41
N ALA A 307 -33.86 -12.18 -1.49
CA ALA A 307 -32.72 -12.37 -0.59
C ALA A 307 -32.86 -13.62 0.30
N CYS A 308 -34.05 -13.84 0.86
CA CYS A 308 -34.36 -15.02 1.65
C CYS A 308 -34.37 -16.31 0.81
N ALA A 309 -34.91 -16.25 -0.40
CA ALA A 309 -34.99 -17.40 -1.30
C ALA A 309 -33.60 -17.89 -1.75
N THR A 310 -32.67 -16.96 -2.02
CA THR A 310 -31.31 -17.24 -2.49
C THR A 310 -30.36 -17.74 -1.40
N THR A 311 -30.63 -17.41 -0.14
CA THR A 311 -29.81 -17.83 1.02
C THR A 311 -30.36 -19.07 1.74
N ALA A 312 -31.60 -19.48 1.43
CA ALA A 312 -32.16 -20.72 1.93
C ALA A 312 -31.39 -21.94 1.41
N SER A 313 -31.34 -23.00 2.23
CA SER A 313 -30.76 -24.29 1.85
C SER A 313 -31.80 -25.40 2.03
N PRO A 314 -32.38 -25.96 0.95
CA PRO A 314 -32.17 -25.57 -0.46
C PRO A 314 -32.80 -24.20 -0.79
N ALA A 315 -32.32 -23.57 -1.86
CA ALA A 315 -32.89 -22.32 -2.35
C ALA A 315 -34.38 -22.51 -2.70
N THR A 316 -35.22 -21.52 -2.37
CA THR A 316 -36.66 -21.59 -2.62
C THR A 316 -37.05 -20.78 -3.86
N LYS A 317 -38.24 -21.03 -4.41
CA LYS A 317 -38.80 -20.23 -5.51
C LYS A 317 -39.67 -19.06 -5.03
N ASN A 318 -39.80 -18.86 -3.72
CA ASN A 318 -40.66 -17.84 -3.13
C ASN A 318 -39.96 -16.47 -3.16
N VAL A 319 -39.82 -15.89 -4.35
CA VAL A 319 -38.98 -14.70 -4.59
C VAL A 319 -39.77 -13.38 -4.61
N PHE A 320 -41.10 -13.43 -4.62
CA PHE A 320 -41.95 -12.23 -4.64
C PHE A 320 -42.76 -12.11 -3.37
N ALA A 321 -42.99 -10.89 -2.90
CA ALA A 321 -43.90 -10.64 -1.79
C ALA A 321 -45.35 -10.82 -2.24
N SER A 322 -46.20 -11.35 -1.37
CA SER A 322 -47.65 -11.40 -1.62
C SER A 322 -48.23 -9.98 -1.74
N GLY A 323 -49.41 -9.86 -2.35
CA GLY A 323 -50.09 -8.56 -2.53
C GLY A 323 -50.40 -7.84 -1.21
N THR A 324 -50.45 -8.58 -0.09
CA THR A 324 -50.63 -8.02 1.26
C THR A 324 -49.31 -7.75 2.00
N GLY A 325 -48.16 -8.13 1.42
CA GLY A 325 -46.85 -8.02 2.07
C GLY A 325 -46.70 -8.92 3.32
N SER A 326 -47.52 -9.95 3.44
CA SER A 326 -47.56 -10.85 4.60
C SER A 326 -46.63 -12.06 4.48
N SER A 327 -46.25 -12.43 3.25
CA SER A 327 -45.43 -13.61 2.97
C SER A 327 -44.72 -13.51 1.63
N CYS A 328 -43.84 -14.46 1.36
CA CYS A 328 -43.22 -14.65 0.04
C CYS A 328 -43.87 -15.79 -0.71
N VAL A 329 -44.06 -15.62 -2.02
CA VAL A 329 -44.80 -16.53 -2.89
C VAL A 329 -44.01 -16.85 -4.16
N ALA A 330 -44.20 -18.05 -4.71
CA ALA A 330 -43.57 -18.51 -5.94
C ALA A 330 -44.35 -18.09 -7.20
N ALA A 331 -44.75 -16.83 -7.27
CA ALA A 331 -45.34 -16.28 -8.48
C ALA A 331 -44.29 -16.19 -9.60
N SER A 332 -44.75 -16.13 -10.85
CA SER A 332 -43.90 -16.00 -12.03
C SER A 332 -43.31 -14.59 -12.17
N TYR A 333 -44.00 -13.59 -11.61
CA TYR A 333 -43.62 -12.18 -11.58
C TYR A 333 -44.08 -11.55 -10.26
N SER A 334 -43.57 -10.35 -9.98
CA SER A 334 -43.99 -9.54 -8.81
C SER A 334 -45.51 -9.48 -8.67
N CYS A 335 -45.98 -9.58 -7.43
CA CYS A 335 -47.38 -9.34 -7.10
C CYS A 335 -47.73 -7.85 -7.04
N ASN A 336 -46.74 -6.97 -7.12
CA ASN A 336 -46.97 -5.53 -7.21
C ASN A 336 -47.42 -5.17 -8.64
N GLN A 337 -48.71 -4.87 -8.78
CA GLN A 337 -49.39 -4.53 -10.02
C GLN A 337 -48.68 -3.43 -10.83
N THR A 338 -48.11 -2.42 -10.16
CA THR A 338 -47.41 -1.30 -10.82
C THR A 338 -46.12 -1.77 -11.49
N THR A 339 -45.40 -2.69 -10.86
CA THR A 339 -44.12 -3.21 -11.39
C THR A 339 -44.29 -4.38 -12.36
N ARG A 340 -45.37 -5.16 -12.20
CA ARG A 340 -45.62 -6.35 -13.02
C ARG A 340 -45.86 -5.98 -14.48
N GLY A 341 -46.66 -4.94 -14.73
CA GLY A 341 -47.11 -4.54 -16.07
C GLY A 341 -48.32 -5.36 -16.55
N SER A 342 -48.90 -4.96 -17.68
CA SER A 342 -50.07 -5.63 -18.27
C SER A 342 -49.73 -6.98 -18.94
N ASN A 343 -50.74 -7.81 -19.15
CA ASN A 343 -50.69 -9.08 -19.88
C ASN A 343 -49.76 -10.15 -19.27
N LYS A 344 -49.53 -10.10 -17.96
CA LYS A 344 -48.62 -11.00 -17.23
C LYS A 344 -49.28 -11.72 -16.07
N TRP A 345 -50.54 -11.45 -15.78
CA TRP A 345 -51.27 -12.15 -14.74
C TRP A 345 -51.82 -13.47 -15.27
N SER A 346 -51.60 -14.54 -14.49
CA SER A 346 -52.24 -15.84 -14.68
C SER A 346 -53.10 -16.15 -13.46
N ASP A 347 -54.09 -17.02 -13.60
CA ASP A 347 -54.91 -17.48 -12.46
C ASP A 347 -54.02 -18.03 -11.33
N ALA A 348 -52.96 -18.77 -11.67
CA ALA A 348 -52.02 -19.31 -10.69
C ALA A 348 -51.31 -18.19 -9.91
N ASP A 349 -50.83 -17.15 -10.60
CA ASP A 349 -50.17 -16.03 -9.94
C ASP A 349 -51.13 -15.18 -9.13
N CYS A 350 -52.36 -14.98 -9.61
CA CYS A 350 -53.39 -14.25 -8.87
C CYS A 350 -53.75 -14.96 -7.56
N ALA A 351 -53.91 -16.28 -7.59
CA ALA A 351 -54.15 -17.09 -6.39
C ALA A 351 -52.95 -17.06 -5.42
N LEU A 352 -51.72 -17.13 -5.93
CA LEU A 352 -50.52 -17.03 -5.09
C LEU A 352 -50.39 -15.64 -4.46
N CYS A 353 -50.58 -14.58 -5.24
CA CYS A 353 -50.40 -13.20 -4.78
C CYS A 353 -51.48 -12.72 -3.82
N ASN A 354 -52.75 -13.10 -4.04
CA ASN A 354 -53.89 -12.59 -3.28
C ASN A 354 -54.48 -13.61 -2.30
N GLY A 355 -54.01 -14.86 -2.31
CA GLY A 355 -54.54 -15.96 -1.50
C GLY A 355 -55.80 -16.59 -2.10
N SER A 356 -56.27 -17.68 -1.48
CA SER A 356 -57.38 -18.52 -1.98
C SER A 356 -58.70 -18.35 -1.23
N ALA A 357 -58.83 -17.33 -0.38
CA ALA A 357 -60.08 -17.07 0.36
C ALA A 357 -61.23 -16.68 -0.58
N SER A 358 -62.47 -17.01 -0.21
CA SER A 358 -63.67 -16.59 -0.96
C SER A 358 -63.68 -15.07 -1.16
N ASN A 359 -63.90 -14.62 -2.39
CA ASN A 359 -63.83 -13.21 -2.84
C ASN A 359 -62.42 -12.59 -2.93
N ALA A 360 -61.34 -13.37 -2.75
CA ALA A 360 -60.00 -12.90 -3.10
C ALA A 360 -59.87 -12.74 -4.63
N ASN A 361 -58.98 -11.86 -5.08
CA ASN A 361 -58.70 -11.65 -6.50
C ASN A 361 -57.84 -12.80 -7.06
N GLN A 362 -58.44 -13.97 -7.22
CA GLN A 362 -57.73 -15.22 -7.56
C GLN A 362 -57.60 -15.47 -9.06
N TYR A 363 -58.34 -14.75 -9.89
CA TYR A 363 -58.40 -15.02 -11.33
C TYR A 363 -57.79 -13.87 -12.12
N ALA A 364 -57.04 -14.17 -13.17
CA ALA A 364 -56.57 -13.13 -14.08
C ALA A 364 -57.75 -12.59 -14.91
N SER A 365 -57.71 -11.29 -15.20
CA SER A 365 -58.58 -10.69 -16.21
C SER A 365 -58.31 -11.33 -17.58
N ALA A 366 -59.29 -11.26 -18.50
CA ALA A 366 -59.17 -11.89 -19.82
C ALA A 366 -57.97 -11.37 -20.64
N ASP A 367 -57.58 -10.11 -20.43
CA ASP A 367 -56.39 -9.49 -21.03
C ASP A 367 -55.11 -9.71 -20.19
N GLY A 368 -55.20 -10.35 -19.02
CA GLY A 368 -54.07 -10.59 -18.12
C GLY A 368 -53.47 -9.30 -17.51
N SER A 369 -54.21 -8.19 -17.54
CA SER A 369 -53.78 -6.90 -17.02
C SER A 369 -53.95 -6.76 -15.50
N SER A 370 -54.84 -7.53 -14.88
CA SER A 370 -55.17 -7.45 -13.45
C SER A 370 -55.67 -8.78 -12.88
N CYS A 371 -55.81 -8.86 -11.56
CA CYS A 371 -56.52 -9.95 -10.89
C CYS A 371 -57.94 -9.53 -10.47
N GLN A 372 -58.88 -10.47 -10.50
CA GLN A 372 -60.29 -10.29 -10.24
C GLN A 372 -60.84 -11.44 -9.37
N ALA A 373 -61.88 -11.15 -8.59
CA ALA A 373 -62.51 -12.13 -7.72
C ALA A 373 -63.39 -13.16 -8.46
N THR A 374 -63.81 -12.83 -9.68
CA THR A 374 -64.65 -13.68 -10.52
C THR A 374 -63.88 -14.12 -11.75
N LYS A 375 -63.96 -15.40 -12.08
CA LYS A 375 -63.35 -15.92 -13.29
C LYS A 375 -64.06 -15.37 -14.53
N ALA A 376 -63.30 -14.81 -15.47
CA ALA A 376 -63.86 -14.33 -16.73
C ALA A 376 -64.53 -15.50 -17.48
N SER A 377 -65.83 -15.38 -17.75
CA SER A 377 -66.59 -16.40 -18.46
C SER A 377 -66.31 -16.26 -19.97
N SER A 378 -65.77 -17.31 -20.59
CA SER A 378 -65.48 -17.37 -22.04
C SER A 378 -66.73 -17.33 -22.93
N THR A 379 -67.93 -17.24 -22.34
CA THR A 379 -69.22 -17.35 -23.03
C THR A 379 -69.63 -16.11 -23.82
N PHE A 380 -69.01 -14.94 -23.60
CA PHE A 380 -69.49 -13.69 -24.20
C PHE A 380 -69.06 -13.49 -25.67
N SER A 381 -67.91 -14.04 -26.08
CA SER A 381 -67.44 -13.90 -27.47
C SER A 381 -68.20 -14.81 -28.44
N GLY A 382 -68.52 -16.04 -28.03
CA GLY A 382 -69.27 -16.99 -28.87
C GLY A 382 -70.72 -16.58 -29.15
N GLN A 383 -71.41 -15.97 -28.18
CA GLN A 383 -72.81 -15.54 -28.38
C GLN A 383 -72.95 -14.31 -29.30
N ILE A 384 -71.96 -13.40 -29.32
CA ILE A 384 -71.96 -12.28 -30.26
C ILE A 384 -71.71 -12.78 -31.69
N PHE A 385 -70.77 -13.71 -31.90
CA PHE A 385 -70.54 -14.30 -33.23
C PHE A 385 -71.75 -15.08 -33.75
N VAL A 386 -72.42 -15.87 -32.91
CA VAL A 386 -73.64 -16.59 -33.32
C VAL A 386 -74.80 -15.62 -33.59
N SER A 387 -74.92 -14.53 -32.82
CA SER A 387 -75.97 -13.53 -33.02
C SER A 387 -75.72 -12.66 -34.27
N THR A 388 -74.47 -12.26 -34.55
CA THR A 388 -74.15 -11.52 -35.78
C THR A 388 -74.26 -12.41 -37.01
N LEU A 389 -73.86 -13.68 -36.93
CA LEU A 389 -74.06 -14.63 -38.03
C LEU A 389 -75.55 -14.87 -38.31
N LEU A 390 -76.39 -15.01 -37.28
CA LEU A 390 -77.85 -15.13 -37.43
C LEU A 390 -78.49 -13.87 -38.02
N VAL A 391 -78.06 -12.67 -37.60
CA VAL A 391 -78.55 -11.40 -38.16
C VAL A 391 -78.13 -11.25 -39.63
N LEU A 392 -76.87 -11.54 -39.98
CA LEU A 392 -76.42 -11.53 -41.37
C LEU A 392 -77.15 -12.58 -42.23
N SER A 393 -77.44 -13.76 -41.68
CA SER A 393 -78.20 -14.80 -42.37
C SER A 393 -79.64 -14.37 -42.66
N ALA A 394 -80.26 -13.60 -41.77
CA ALA A 394 -81.61 -13.07 -41.95
C ALA A 394 -81.70 -11.88 -42.91
N LEU A 395 -80.59 -11.18 -43.16
CA LEU A 395 -80.48 -10.09 -44.15
C LEU A 395 -80.14 -10.57 -45.56
N LEU A 396 -79.81 -11.87 -45.72
CA LEU A 396 -79.44 -12.53 -46.99
C LEU A 396 -80.56 -13.42 -47.57
N ILE A 397 -81.77 -13.36 -47.00
CA ILE A 397 -83.01 -14.00 -47.49
C ILE A 397 -83.97 -12.89 -47.92
#